data_AF-A0A354J3N7-F1
#
_entry.id   AF-A0A354J3N7-F1
#
_cell.length_a   1.000
_cell.length_b   1.000
_cell.length_c   1.000
_cell.angle_alpha   90.00
_cell.angle_beta   90.00
_cell.angle_gamma   90.00
#
_symmetry.space_group_name_H-M   'P 1'
#
loop_
_entity.id
_entity.type
_entity.pdbx_description
1 polymer ?
#
loop_
_entity_poly.entity_id
_entity_poly.type
_entity_poly.pdbx_seq_one_letter_code
_entity_poly.pdbx_strand_id
1 'polypeptide(L)'
;MSKKRLIIPAIFLLSIFLVLHENASYASAEEKDNKIYNGVFIDEVNVSGMTKEEAAIAVDNMVQGLQQKNLVITVGKNAAKTTLKEIGYTYDLNDSIEQAYALGRSGNLIKRYKEIKDIEQESEVFSLDYHLDDAKLKEFVATEAAAFNVKPVNATVARKNNQFVYTDHKVGSKVNVDKTVELVKNIVFDNWNRMDITLQADMEEDMPKYTRK
;
A
#
# COMPACT_ATOMS: atom_id res chain seq x y z
N MET A 1 -76.67 12.16 14.57
CA MET A 1 -75.89 12.84 13.51
C MET A 1 -75.41 11.80 12.49
N SER A 2 -75.45 12.18 11.21
CA SER A 2 -75.46 11.38 9.97
C SER A 2 -74.39 10.27 9.84
N LYS A 3 -74.77 9.03 9.48
CA LYS A 3 -74.74 8.46 8.11
C LYS A 3 -73.61 8.99 7.20
N LYS A 4 -72.70 8.10 6.78
CA LYS A 4 -72.54 7.63 5.38
C LYS A 4 -71.49 6.52 5.28
N ARG A 5 -71.91 5.38 4.70
CA ARG A 5 -71.04 4.35 4.12
C ARG A 5 -70.55 4.86 2.76
N LEU A 6 -69.33 4.54 2.36
CA LEU A 6 -68.95 4.52 0.94
C LEU A 6 -68.28 3.18 0.60
N ILE A 7 -68.72 2.63 -0.52
CA ILE A 7 -68.43 1.35 -1.14
C ILE A 7 -67.36 1.62 -2.23
N ILE A 8 -66.16 0.99 -2.21
CA ILE A 8 -65.62 -0.06 -3.12
C ILE A 8 -65.63 0.31 -4.64
N PRO A 9 -64.77 -0.24 -5.55
CA PRO A 9 -63.31 -0.24 -5.77
C PRO A 9 -62.92 0.22 -7.22
N ALA A 10 -61.65 0.00 -7.61
CA ALA A 10 -61.19 -0.49 -8.92
C ALA A 10 -60.58 0.48 -9.96
N ILE A 11 -59.61 -0.14 -10.67
CA ILE A 11 -58.99 0.18 -11.96
C ILE A 11 -57.76 1.09 -11.90
N PHE A 12 -56.62 0.82 -12.52
CA PHE A 12 -55.90 -0.33 -13.12
C PHE A 12 -54.67 0.32 -13.81
N LEU A 13 -53.55 -0.41 -13.96
CA LEU A 13 -52.41 -0.11 -14.87
C LEU A 13 -51.48 1.04 -14.42
N LEU A 14 -50.15 0.92 -14.31
CA LEU A 14 -49.19 0.18 -15.13
C LEU A 14 -47.82 0.27 -14.40
N SER A 15 -47.27 -0.79 -13.81
CA SER A 15 -46.07 -1.51 -14.30
C SER A 15 -45.64 -2.44 -13.15
N ILE A 16 -45.84 -3.75 -13.19
CA ILE A 16 -44.96 -4.74 -13.84
C ILE A 16 -43.50 -4.33 -13.69
N PHE A 17 -42.83 -4.86 -12.66
CA PHE A 17 -41.75 -5.81 -12.90
C PHE A 17 -41.58 -6.72 -11.68
N LEU A 18 -42.23 -7.88 -11.78
CA LEU A 18 -41.78 -9.12 -11.16
C LEU A 18 -40.34 -9.37 -11.62
N VAL A 19 -39.40 -9.36 -10.69
CA VAL A 19 -38.33 -10.36 -10.71
C VAL A 19 -38.26 -10.93 -9.30
N LEU A 20 -39.05 -11.98 -9.09
CA LEU A 20 -38.66 -13.03 -8.17
C LEU A 20 -37.29 -13.50 -8.66
N HIS A 21 -36.21 -13.13 -7.96
CA HIS A 21 -34.95 -13.84 -8.12
C HIS A 21 -35.15 -15.19 -7.45
N GLU A 22 -35.78 -16.11 -8.19
CA GLU A 22 -35.48 -17.52 -8.06
C GLU A 22 -34.00 -17.65 -8.39
N ASN A 23 -33.16 -17.62 -7.36
CA ASN A 23 -31.85 -18.24 -7.48
C ASN A 23 -32.12 -19.74 -7.56
N ALA A 24 -32.54 -20.19 -8.74
CA ALA A 24 -32.39 -21.56 -9.16
C ALA A 24 -30.91 -21.86 -8.94
N SER A 25 -30.63 -22.56 -7.86
CA SER A 25 -29.32 -23.14 -7.62
C SER A 25 -29.16 -24.15 -8.73
N TYR A 26 -28.56 -23.71 -9.84
CA TYR A 26 -27.94 -24.61 -10.79
C TYR A 26 -26.85 -25.30 -9.97
N ALA A 27 -27.19 -26.47 -9.44
CA ALA A 27 -26.21 -27.43 -9.01
C ALA A 27 -25.44 -27.83 -10.28
N SER A 28 -24.39 -27.06 -10.61
CA SER A 28 -23.35 -27.51 -11.51
C SER A 28 -22.68 -28.71 -10.84
N ALA A 29 -23.04 -29.89 -11.32
CA ALA A 29 -22.32 -31.10 -11.00
C ALA A 29 -20.96 -31.05 -11.72
N GLU A 30 -19.99 -30.31 -11.17
CA GLU A 30 -18.51 -30.41 -11.30
C GLU A 30 -17.80 -29.08 -10.96
N GLU A 31 -17.83 -28.64 -9.70
CA GLU A 31 -16.97 -27.51 -9.21
C GLU A 31 -16.39 -27.75 -7.80
N LYS A 32 -16.41 -28.99 -7.30
CA LYS A 32 -15.90 -29.28 -5.95
C LYS A 32 -14.38 -29.20 -5.82
N ASP A 33 -13.63 -29.10 -6.93
CA ASP A 33 -12.16 -29.27 -6.92
C ASP A 33 -11.37 -27.99 -7.24
N ASN A 34 -12.05 -26.87 -7.53
CA ASN A 34 -11.40 -25.61 -7.95
C ASN A 34 -11.13 -24.63 -6.80
N LYS A 35 -11.15 -25.11 -5.54
CA LYS A 35 -10.95 -24.30 -4.32
C LYS A 35 -9.62 -24.63 -3.65
N ILE A 36 -8.93 -23.63 -3.14
CA ILE A 36 -7.72 -23.79 -2.34
C ILE A 36 -8.05 -24.58 -1.06
N TYR A 37 -7.17 -25.51 -0.67
CA TYR A 37 -7.38 -26.33 0.53
C TYR A 37 -7.33 -25.49 1.81
N ASN A 38 -7.91 -26.02 2.89
CA ASN A 38 -7.92 -25.34 4.18
C ASN A 38 -6.52 -25.28 4.78
N GLY A 39 -6.25 -24.21 5.52
CA GLY A 39 -4.96 -23.95 6.15
C GLY A 39 -3.98 -23.22 5.24
N VAL A 40 -4.41 -22.71 4.08
CA VAL A 40 -3.54 -21.96 3.16
C VAL A 40 -3.76 -20.46 3.32
N PHE A 41 -2.65 -19.73 3.42
CA PHE A 41 -2.60 -18.28 3.51
C PHE A 41 -1.70 -17.73 2.41
N ILE A 42 -2.07 -16.55 1.89
CA ILE A 42 -1.16 -15.72 1.11
C ILE A 42 -0.90 -14.49 1.96
N ASP A 43 0.34 -14.37 2.42
CA ASP A 43 0.75 -13.39 3.41
C ASP A 43 -0.16 -13.46 4.66
N GLU A 44 -0.87 -12.39 5.02
CA GLU A 44 -1.82 -12.41 6.15
C GLU A 44 -3.25 -12.82 5.78
N VAL A 45 -3.53 -13.08 4.50
CA VAL A 45 -4.87 -13.38 3.99
C VAL A 45 -5.13 -14.88 4.00
N ASN A 46 -6.13 -15.31 4.76
CA ASN A 46 -6.63 -16.68 4.70
C ASN A 46 -7.39 -16.91 3.39
N VAL A 47 -6.85 -17.77 2.52
CA VAL A 47 -7.43 -18.10 1.20
C VAL A 47 -8.09 -19.49 1.18
N SER A 48 -8.24 -20.11 2.35
CA SER A 48 -8.87 -21.42 2.50
C SER A 48 -10.27 -21.45 1.90
N GLY A 49 -10.54 -22.42 1.03
CA GLY A 49 -11.85 -22.62 0.41
C GLY A 49 -12.22 -21.60 -0.68
N MET A 50 -11.33 -20.64 -0.98
CA MET A 50 -11.50 -19.68 -2.07
C MET A 50 -11.09 -20.28 -3.42
N THR A 51 -11.71 -19.86 -4.52
CA THR A 51 -11.11 -20.06 -5.85
C THR A 51 -9.89 -19.15 -6.04
N LYS A 52 -9.11 -19.35 -7.11
CA LYS A 52 -7.98 -18.45 -7.43
C LYS A 52 -8.46 -17.00 -7.61
N GLU A 53 -9.60 -16.81 -8.26
CA GLU A 53 -10.17 -15.48 -8.49
C GLU A 53 -10.62 -14.81 -7.18
N GLU A 54 -11.29 -15.56 -6.30
CA GLU A 54 -11.70 -15.06 -4.97
C GLU A 54 -10.48 -14.72 -4.11
N ALA A 55 -9.46 -15.58 -4.10
CA ALA A 55 -8.21 -15.35 -3.38
C ALA A 55 -7.48 -14.11 -3.92
N ALA A 56 -7.47 -13.90 -5.24
CA ALA A 56 -6.83 -12.73 -5.83
C ALA A 56 -7.52 -11.43 -5.41
N ILE A 57 -8.86 -11.41 -5.39
CA ILE A 57 -9.62 -10.26 -4.92
C ILE A 57 -9.36 -10.01 -3.43
N ALA A 58 -9.30 -11.06 -2.61
CA ALA A 58 -9.04 -10.93 -1.18
C ALA A 58 -7.65 -10.34 -0.89
N VAL A 59 -6.62 -10.82 -1.60
CA VAL A 59 -5.26 -10.30 -1.51
C VAL A 59 -5.18 -8.86 -2.02
N ASP A 60 -5.82 -8.56 -3.15
CA ASP A 60 -5.82 -7.19 -3.70
C ASP A 60 -6.43 -6.20 -2.71
N ASN A 61 -7.54 -6.55 -2.06
CA ASN A 61 -8.16 -5.70 -1.04
C ASN A 61 -7.23 -5.45 0.16
N MET A 62 -6.48 -6.46 0.60
CA MET A 62 -5.47 -6.30 1.66
C MET A 62 -4.37 -5.33 1.22
N VAL A 63 -3.81 -5.54 0.03
CA VAL A 63 -2.72 -4.69 -0.50
C VAL A 63 -3.19 -3.27 -0.78
N GLN A 64 -4.42 -3.06 -1.24
CA GLN A 64 -5.00 -1.73 -1.36
C GLN A 64 -5.00 -0.99 -0.01
N GLY A 65 -5.27 -1.69 1.10
CA GLY A 65 -5.15 -1.16 2.45
C GLY A 65 -3.72 -0.73 2.82
N LEU A 66 -2.73 -1.52 2.41
CA LEU A 66 -1.31 -1.18 2.58
C LEU A 66 -0.89 0.03 1.72
N GLN A 67 -1.37 0.09 0.47
CA GLN A 67 -1.12 1.19 -0.45
C GLN A 67 -1.64 2.54 0.05
N GLN A 68 -2.70 2.55 0.88
CA GLN A 68 -3.23 3.78 1.49
C GLN A 68 -2.44 4.25 2.72
N LYS A 69 -1.46 3.47 3.20
CA LYS A 69 -0.65 3.87 4.35
C LYS A 69 0.18 5.09 4.01
N ASN A 70 0.25 6.02 4.97
CA ASN A 70 0.94 7.28 4.79
C ASN A 70 2.45 7.07 4.95
N LEU A 71 3.23 7.77 4.12
CA LEU A 71 4.65 8.02 4.33
C LEU A 71 4.84 9.51 4.66
N VAL A 72 5.42 9.79 5.81
CA VAL A 72 5.73 11.15 6.28
C VAL A 72 7.23 11.29 6.48
N ILE A 73 7.85 12.21 5.73
CA ILE A 73 9.27 12.55 5.84
C ILE A 73 9.39 13.94 6.46
N THR A 74 10.02 14.01 7.64
CA THR A 74 10.18 15.26 8.39
C THR A 74 11.52 15.93 8.10
N VAL A 75 11.49 17.25 7.90
CA VAL A 75 12.66 18.12 7.71
C VAL A 75 12.55 19.29 8.67
N GLY A 76 13.21 19.19 9.82
CA GLY A 76 13.07 20.16 10.91
C GLY A 76 11.64 20.18 11.46
N LYS A 77 10.92 21.30 11.26
CA LYS A 77 9.51 21.45 11.67
C LYS A 77 8.51 21.19 10.54
N ASN A 78 8.99 20.99 9.32
CA ASN A 78 8.16 20.75 8.15
C ASN A 78 8.06 19.24 7.88
N ALA A 79 7.04 18.85 7.13
CA ALA A 79 6.84 17.46 6.73
C ALA A 79 6.33 17.38 5.29
N ALA A 80 6.93 16.49 4.51
CA ALA A 80 6.41 16.03 3.24
C ALA A 80 5.58 14.76 3.47
N LYS A 81 4.40 14.66 2.86
CA LYS A 81 3.47 13.54 3.05
C LYS A 81 3.02 12.98 1.70
N THR A 82 2.99 11.66 1.59
CA THR A 82 2.49 10.91 0.44
C THR A 82 1.89 9.58 0.93
N THR A 83 1.37 8.77 0.02
CA THR A 83 0.94 7.39 0.29
C THR A 83 1.89 6.39 -0.36
N LEU A 84 1.92 5.16 0.15
CA LEU A 84 2.68 4.09 -0.49
C LEU A 84 2.27 3.85 -1.95
N LYS A 85 0.97 4.03 -2.27
CA LYS A 85 0.47 3.99 -3.64
C LYS A 85 1.15 5.00 -4.56
N GLU A 86 1.28 6.24 -4.10
CA GLU A 86 1.83 7.35 -4.90
C GLU A 86 3.32 7.15 -5.20
N ILE A 87 4.07 6.56 -4.27
CA ILE A 87 5.48 6.19 -4.48
C ILE A 87 5.66 4.83 -5.16
N GLY A 88 4.58 4.24 -5.68
CA GLY A 88 4.63 3.03 -6.50
C GLY A 88 4.82 1.73 -5.74
N TYR A 89 4.24 1.60 -4.55
CA TYR A 89 4.18 0.32 -3.83
C TYR A 89 3.26 -0.67 -4.54
N THR A 90 3.83 -1.76 -5.04
CA THR A 90 3.13 -2.80 -5.81
C THR A 90 3.50 -4.20 -5.34
N TYR A 91 2.86 -5.22 -5.89
CA TYR A 91 3.05 -6.62 -5.52
C TYR A 91 2.87 -7.54 -6.73
N ASP A 92 3.50 -8.71 -6.69
CA ASP A 92 3.28 -9.81 -7.62
C ASP A 92 2.54 -10.97 -6.93
N LEU A 93 1.43 -11.42 -7.53
CA LEU A 93 0.54 -12.42 -6.95
C LEU A 93 0.57 -13.78 -7.64
N ASN A 94 0.84 -13.80 -8.95
CA ASN A 94 0.57 -14.96 -9.80
C ASN A 94 1.28 -16.22 -9.28
N ASP A 95 2.53 -16.12 -8.88
CA ASP A 95 3.29 -17.29 -8.42
C ASP A 95 2.75 -17.82 -7.08
N SER A 96 2.45 -16.93 -6.13
CA SER A 96 1.85 -17.29 -4.84
C SER A 96 0.50 -17.98 -5.00
N ILE A 97 -0.36 -17.47 -5.90
CA ILE A 97 -1.72 -18.00 -6.06
C ILE A 97 -1.72 -19.36 -6.76
N GLU A 98 -0.83 -19.57 -7.74
CA GLU A 98 -0.69 -20.86 -8.40
C GLU A 98 -0.07 -21.90 -7.46
N GLN A 99 0.90 -21.50 -6.62
CA GLN A 99 1.46 -22.39 -5.60
C GLN A 99 0.41 -22.78 -4.55
N ALA A 100 -0.33 -21.80 -4.02
CA ALA A 100 -1.44 -22.03 -3.09
C ALA A 100 -2.48 -22.99 -3.67
N TYR A 101 -2.81 -22.83 -4.95
CA TYR A 101 -3.74 -23.71 -5.64
C TYR A 101 -3.17 -25.11 -5.90
N ALA A 102 -1.88 -25.23 -6.23
CA ALA A 102 -1.25 -26.51 -6.58
C ALA A 102 -1.05 -27.46 -5.38
N LEU A 103 -1.08 -26.93 -4.14
CA LEU A 103 -0.98 -27.75 -2.91
C LEU A 103 -2.03 -28.87 -2.89
N GLY A 104 -1.61 -30.07 -2.47
CA GLY A 104 -2.50 -31.23 -2.38
C GLY A 104 -2.90 -31.84 -3.72
N ARG A 105 -2.48 -31.25 -4.86
CA ARG A 105 -2.88 -31.66 -6.21
C ARG A 105 -1.80 -32.38 -7.00
N SER A 106 -0.58 -32.52 -6.46
CA SER A 106 0.56 -33.13 -7.16
C SER A 106 0.98 -34.51 -6.59
N GLY A 107 1.37 -35.44 -7.47
CA GLY A 107 1.89 -36.75 -7.08
C GLY A 107 0.83 -37.84 -6.84
N ASN A 108 1.21 -38.91 -6.13
CA ASN A 108 0.32 -40.04 -5.88
C ASN A 108 -0.74 -39.73 -4.80
N LEU A 109 -1.81 -40.54 -4.74
CA LEU A 109 -2.95 -40.33 -3.83
C LEU A 109 -2.55 -40.24 -2.35
N ILE A 110 -1.60 -41.06 -1.90
CA ILE A 110 -1.15 -41.08 -0.50
C ILE A 110 -0.42 -39.78 -0.16
N LYS A 111 0.46 -39.32 -1.06
CA LYS A 111 1.18 -38.04 -0.91
C LYS A 111 0.20 -36.89 -0.82
N ARG A 112 -0.76 -36.81 -1.74
CA ARG A 112 -1.78 -35.75 -1.78
C ARG A 112 -2.60 -35.71 -0.49
N TYR A 113 -3.09 -36.87 -0.03
CA TYR A 113 -3.87 -36.95 1.21
C TYR A 113 -3.06 -36.48 2.43
N LYS A 114 -1.80 -36.90 2.53
CA LYS A 114 -0.91 -36.49 3.61
C LYS A 114 -0.66 -34.97 3.58
N GLU A 115 -0.30 -34.43 2.41
CA GLU A 115 -0.04 -33.01 2.22
C GLU A 115 -1.25 -32.16 2.64
N ILE A 116 -2.46 -32.53 2.22
CA ILE A 116 -3.70 -31.84 2.64
C ILE A 116 -3.88 -31.89 4.16
N LYS A 117 -3.63 -33.05 4.79
CA LYS A 117 -3.79 -33.21 6.25
C LYS A 117 -2.75 -32.45 7.05
N ASP A 118 -1.51 -32.38 6.55
CA ASP A 118 -0.43 -31.64 7.16
C ASP A 118 -0.76 -30.13 7.13
N ILE A 119 -1.19 -29.58 5.99
CA ILE A 119 -1.58 -28.16 5.84
C ILE A 119 -2.78 -27.79 6.72
N GLU A 120 -3.77 -28.70 6.86
CA GLU A 120 -4.93 -28.48 7.73
C GLU A 120 -4.54 -28.35 9.22
N GLN A 121 -3.39 -28.92 9.63
CA GLN A 121 -2.87 -28.85 11.00
C GLN A 121 -1.85 -27.73 11.18
N GLU A 122 -0.91 -27.61 10.25
CA GLU A 122 0.23 -26.70 10.24
C GLU A 122 0.12 -25.81 9.01
N SER A 123 -0.70 -24.76 9.11
CA SER A 123 -1.03 -23.87 7.98
C SER A 123 0.17 -23.50 7.12
N GLU A 124 -0.02 -23.45 5.81
CA GLU A 124 1.00 -23.07 4.84
C GLU A 124 0.81 -21.60 4.44
N VAL A 125 1.90 -20.82 4.43
CA VAL A 125 1.89 -19.38 4.14
C VAL A 125 2.78 -19.10 2.94
N PHE A 126 2.20 -18.56 1.87
CA PHE A 126 2.94 -18.06 0.71
C PHE A 126 3.20 -16.56 0.83
N SER A 127 4.44 -16.13 0.67
CA SER A 127 4.81 -14.71 0.73
C SER A 127 4.60 -14.02 -0.61
N LEU A 128 4.16 -12.76 -0.56
CA LEU A 128 4.08 -11.90 -1.74
C LEU A 128 5.40 -11.18 -1.96
N ASP A 129 5.79 -11.05 -3.22
CA ASP A 129 6.92 -10.21 -3.62
C ASP A 129 6.42 -8.77 -3.79
N TYR A 130 6.94 -7.87 -2.95
CA TYR A 130 6.61 -6.45 -2.96
C TYR A 130 7.68 -5.62 -3.64
N HIS A 131 7.24 -4.56 -4.30
CA HIS A 131 8.12 -3.65 -5.04
C HIS A 131 7.81 -2.19 -4.73
N LEU A 132 8.81 -1.33 -4.91
CA LEU A 132 8.69 0.12 -4.89
C LEU A 132 9.25 0.71 -6.19
N ASP A 133 8.61 1.77 -6.67
CA ASP A 133 9.12 2.54 -7.79
C ASP A 133 10.20 3.52 -7.30
N ASP A 134 11.46 3.11 -7.49
CA ASP A 134 12.64 3.88 -7.11
C ASP A 134 12.64 5.30 -7.67
N ALA A 135 12.14 5.49 -8.89
CA ALA A 135 12.12 6.79 -9.53
C ALA A 135 11.10 7.71 -8.86
N LYS A 136 9.88 7.21 -8.60
CA LYS A 136 8.84 7.98 -7.90
C LYS A 136 9.23 8.33 -6.46
N LEU A 137 9.79 7.37 -5.73
CA LEU A 137 10.25 7.61 -4.37
C LEU A 137 11.38 8.66 -4.35
N LYS A 138 12.35 8.55 -5.25
CA LYS A 138 13.44 9.52 -5.37
C LYS A 138 12.93 10.90 -5.78
N GLU A 139 11.99 10.97 -6.73
CA GLU A 139 11.35 12.22 -7.13
C GLU A 139 10.66 12.89 -5.95
N PHE A 140 9.79 12.16 -5.22
CA PHE A 140 9.10 12.68 -4.03
C PHE A 140 10.08 13.26 -2.99
N VAL A 141 11.18 12.57 -2.70
CA VAL A 141 12.18 13.07 -1.74
C VAL A 141 12.90 14.31 -2.28
N ALA A 142 13.28 14.29 -3.56
CA ALA A 142 14.02 15.38 -4.21
C ALA A 142 13.18 16.63 -4.48
N THR A 143 11.85 16.52 -4.50
CA THR A 143 10.94 17.65 -4.68
C THR A 143 10.33 18.10 -3.36
N GLU A 144 9.56 17.24 -2.70
CA GLU A 144 8.71 17.60 -1.57
C GLU A 144 9.52 17.75 -0.28
N ALA A 145 10.39 16.79 0.03
CA ALA A 145 11.23 16.89 1.23
C ALA A 145 12.33 17.95 1.06
N ALA A 146 12.99 17.97 -0.09
CA ALA A 146 14.05 18.93 -0.38
C ALA A 146 13.56 20.39 -0.56
N ALA A 147 12.25 20.63 -0.74
CA ALA A 147 11.67 21.98 -0.72
C ALA A 147 11.92 22.70 0.62
N PHE A 148 12.17 21.95 1.69
CA PHE A 148 12.45 22.49 3.02
C PHE A 148 13.95 22.72 3.30
N ASN A 149 14.81 22.55 2.30
CA ASN A 149 16.24 22.84 2.42
C ASN A 149 16.51 24.31 2.79
N VAL A 150 17.47 24.52 3.69
CA VAL A 150 17.91 25.85 4.11
C VAL A 150 19.15 26.21 3.33
N LYS A 151 19.04 27.20 2.43
CA LYS A 151 20.17 27.64 1.62
C LYS A 151 21.27 28.29 2.49
N PRO A 152 22.55 28.03 2.21
CA PRO A 152 23.63 28.74 2.86
C PRO A 152 23.66 30.23 2.49
N VAL A 153 24.23 31.03 3.38
CA VAL A 153 24.44 32.47 3.16
C VAL A 153 25.94 32.73 3.05
N ASN A 154 26.36 33.32 1.93
CA ASN A 154 27.75 33.68 1.70
C ASN A 154 28.23 34.79 2.65
N ALA A 155 29.49 34.70 3.06
CA ALA A 155 30.20 35.84 3.62
C ALA A 155 30.31 36.96 2.58
N THR A 156 30.28 38.21 3.02
CA THR A 156 30.46 39.38 2.13
C THR A 156 31.51 40.32 2.68
N VAL A 157 32.11 41.10 1.78
CA VAL A 157 33.00 42.21 2.11
C VAL A 157 32.49 43.46 1.39
N ALA A 158 32.35 44.56 2.13
CA ALA A 158 31.93 45.84 1.59
C ALA A 158 32.83 46.95 2.13
N ARG A 159 33.06 47.99 1.33
CA ARG A 159 33.77 49.19 1.79
C ARG A 159 32.75 50.27 2.19
N LYS A 160 32.76 50.69 3.45
CA LYS A 160 31.92 51.79 3.98
C LYS A 160 32.80 52.77 4.75
N ASN A 161 32.70 54.06 4.47
CA ASN A 161 33.49 55.12 5.11
C ASN A 161 35.01 54.84 5.13
N ASN A 162 35.57 54.46 3.98
CA ASN A 162 36.96 54.01 3.82
C ASN A 162 37.40 52.76 4.60
N GLN A 163 36.50 52.11 5.36
CA GLN A 163 36.78 50.87 6.11
C GLN A 163 36.17 49.65 5.42
N PHE A 164 36.79 48.48 5.59
CA PHE A 164 36.22 47.21 5.18
C PHE A 164 35.27 46.68 6.27
N VAL A 165 34.04 46.35 5.87
CA VAL A 165 33.02 45.74 6.69
C VAL A 165 32.77 44.33 6.16
N TYR A 166 32.88 43.34 7.02
CA TYR A 166 32.69 41.93 6.69
C TYR A 166 31.38 41.42 7.30
N THR A 167 30.68 40.55 6.58
CA THR A 167 29.59 39.75 7.16
C THR A 167 29.98 38.29 7.14
N ASP A 168 29.73 37.60 8.25
CA ASP A 168 30.02 36.17 8.35
C ASP A 168 29.07 35.34 7.48
N HIS A 169 29.55 34.15 7.10
CA HIS A 169 28.75 33.18 6.37
C HIS A 169 27.81 32.42 7.31
N LYS A 170 26.76 31.82 6.75
CA LYS A 170 25.89 30.87 7.46
C LYS A 170 25.83 29.56 6.68
N VAL A 171 26.12 28.47 7.37
CA VAL A 171 26.00 27.11 6.83
C VAL A 171 24.51 26.80 6.63
N GLY A 172 24.18 26.24 5.47
CA GLY A 172 22.86 25.74 5.14
C GLY A 172 22.71 24.26 5.50
N SER A 173 21.55 23.70 5.21
CA SER A 173 21.28 22.28 5.40
C SER A 173 20.39 21.79 4.28
N LYS A 174 20.72 20.65 3.71
CA LYS A 174 19.93 20.03 2.63
C LYS A 174 19.70 18.55 2.90
N VAL A 175 18.58 18.05 2.42
CA VAL A 175 18.24 16.63 2.45
C VAL A 175 19.26 15.84 1.62
N ASN A 176 19.84 14.80 2.20
CA ASN A 176 20.54 13.76 1.46
C ASN A 176 19.48 12.82 0.87
N VAL A 177 19.17 13.02 -0.41
CA VAL A 177 18.10 12.29 -1.11
C VAL A 177 18.34 10.79 -1.10
N ASP A 178 19.54 10.35 -1.48
CA ASP A 178 19.83 8.93 -1.65
C ASP A 178 19.76 8.17 -0.32
N LYS A 179 20.33 8.73 0.76
CA LYS A 179 20.22 8.13 2.10
C LYS A 179 18.79 8.13 2.63
N THR A 180 18.03 9.20 2.36
CA THR A 180 16.63 9.26 2.79
C THR A 180 15.78 8.22 2.06
N VAL A 181 16.01 8.00 0.76
CA VAL A 181 15.37 6.93 -0.01
C VAL A 181 15.74 5.55 0.56
N GLU A 182 17.01 5.33 0.90
CA GLU A 182 17.47 4.09 1.53
C GLU A 182 16.77 3.84 2.88
N LEU A 183 16.63 4.87 3.72
CA LEU A 183 15.89 4.78 4.98
C LEU A 183 14.43 4.36 4.76
N VAL A 184 13.75 4.93 3.76
CA VAL A 184 12.37 4.55 3.42
C VAL A 184 12.31 3.07 3.02
N LYS A 185 13.21 2.62 2.13
CA LYS A 185 13.26 1.24 1.66
C LYS A 185 13.51 0.25 2.79
N ASN A 186 14.48 0.53 3.65
CA ASN A 186 14.81 -0.34 4.79
C ASN A 186 13.65 -0.43 5.78
N ILE A 187 12.85 0.63 5.93
CA ILE A 187 11.62 0.55 6.71
C ILE A 187 10.62 -0.36 6.00
N VAL A 188 10.29 -0.06 4.73
CA VAL A 188 9.23 -0.76 3.98
C VAL A 188 9.51 -2.26 3.83
N PHE A 189 10.74 -2.66 3.55
CA PHE A 189 11.08 -4.06 3.25
C PHE A 189 11.52 -4.87 4.46
N ASP A 190 12.17 -4.26 5.46
CA ASP A 190 12.79 -5.04 6.56
C ASP A 190 12.09 -4.86 7.90
N ASN A 191 11.46 -3.70 8.16
CA ASN A 191 11.04 -3.31 9.50
C ASN A 191 9.59 -2.82 9.59
N TRP A 192 8.82 -2.99 8.52
CA TRP A 192 7.51 -2.37 8.45
C TRP A 192 6.46 -3.15 9.25
N ASN A 193 5.77 -2.44 10.14
CA ASN A 193 4.66 -2.98 10.94
C ASN A 193 3.28 -2.82 10.27
N ARG A 194 3.23 -2.53 8.96
CA ARG A 194 1.99 -2.30 8.17
C ARG A 194 1.14 -1.11 8.62
N MET A 195 1.73 -0.19 9.39
CA MET A 195 1.11 1.08 9.82
C MET A 195 1.69 2.28 9.05
N ASP A 196 1.15 3.46 9.30
CA ASP A 196 1.71 4.69 8.73
C ASP A 196 3.19 4.86 9.13
N ILE A 197 4.01 5.26 8.16
CA ILE A 197 5.45 5.44 8.31
C ILE A 197 5.74 6.91 8.56
N THR A 198 6.52 7.20 9.60
CA THR A 198 7.08 8.54 9.85
C THR A 198 8.56 8.41 10.12
N LEU A 199 9.37 9.17 9.38
CA LEU A 199 10.83 9.19 9.55
C LEU A 199 11.38 10.62 9.40
N GLN A 200 12.59 10.81 9.90
CA GLN A 200 13.35 12.05 9.69
C GLN A 200 14.27 11.89 8.48
N ALA A 201 14.27 12.88 7.59
CA ALA A 201 15.19 12.89 6.46
C ALA A 201 16.65 12.90 6.94
N ASP A 202 17.52 12.23 6.20
CA ASP A 202 18.97 12.40 6.39
C ASP A 202 19.34 13.80 5.90
N MET A 203 20.07 14.55 6.74
CA MET A 203 20.44 15.94 6.47
C MET A 203 21.95 16.04 6.36
N GLU A 204 22.42 16.77 5.37
CA GLU A 204 23.83 17.14 5.24
C GLU A 204 24.01 18.66 5.23
N GLU A 205 25.18 19.10 5.69
CA GLU A 205 25.56 20.51 5.65
C GLU A 205 25.69 20.97 4.19
N ASP A 206 25.16 22.16 3.91
CA ASP A 206 25.35 22.83 2.64
C ASP A 206 26.24 24.06 2.86
N MET A 207 27.50 23.96 2.45
CA MET A 207 28.49 25.02 2.71
C MET A 207 28.32 26.20 1.74
N PRO A 208 28.39 27.45 2.21
CA PRO A 208 28.36 28.60 1.33
C PRO A 208 29.58 28.63 0.42
N LYS A 209 29.39 29.17 -0.79
CA LYS A 209 30.46 29.34 -1.78
C LYS A 209 31.59 30.23 -1.27
N TYR A 210 31.26 31.26 -0.48
CA TYR A 210 32.23 32.17 0.11
C TYR A 210 32.14 32.12 1.63
N THR A 211 33.24 31.73 2.26
CA THR A 211 33.40 31.69 3.72
C THR A 211 34.37 32.76 4.18
N ARG A 212 34.17 33.24 5.41
CA ARG A 212 35.16 34.08 6.08
C ARG A 212 36.16 33.15 6.76
N LYS A 213 37.46 33.38 6.53
CA LYS A 213 38.57 32.69 7.19
C LYS A 213 39.06 33.48 8.39
#